data_AF-A0A6N6VHQ4-F1
#
_entry.id   AF-A0A6N6VHQ4-F1
#
_cell.length_a   1.000
_cell.length_b   1.000
_cell.length_c   1.000
_cell.angle_alpha   90.00
_cell.angle_beta   90.00
_cell.angle_gamma   90.00
#
_symmetry.space_group_name_H-M   'P 1'
#
loop_
_entity.id
_entity.type
_entity.pdbx_description
1 polymer ?
#
loop_
_entity_poly.entity_id
_entity_poly.type
_entity_poly.pdbx_seq_one_letter_code
_entity_poly.pdbx_strand_id
1 'polypeptide(L)'
;MARRGVDVRLLLPDKSDSESSIAVAHSHYSDLLEAGVKIYETHDVVLHSKTLVIDGVWSAVGSSNFDHRSVIFNDEVDVVVLGTETATELEAMFADDQRDATAIDLKAWKNRPLLQRLRETLVIAWQKLL
;
A
#
# COMPACT_ATOMS: atom_id res chain seq x y z
N MET A 1 -0.86 6.63 -13.01
CA MET A 1 -0.37 5.56 -13.91
C MET A 1 -1.49 4.60 -14.28
N ALA A 2 -2.26 4.08 -13.31
CA ALA A 2 -3.41 3.20 -13.57
C ALA A 2 -4.45 3.79 -14.57
N ARG A 3 -4.81 5.08 -14.45
CA ARG A 3 -5.66 5.78 -15.44
C ARG A 3 -5.11 5.81 -16.88
N ARG A 4 -3.81 5.53 -17.06
CA ARG A 4 -3.15 5.43 -18.37
C ARG A 4 -3.03 3.98 -18.87
N GLY A 5 -3.65 3.01 -18.19
CA GLY A 5 -3.68 1.60 -18.57
C GLY A 5 -2.56 0.73 -17.99
N VAL A 6 -1.72 1.27 -17.10
CA VAL A 6 -0.67 0.49 -16.41
C VAL A 6 -1.32 -0.40 -15.34
N ASP A 7 -0.94 -1.68 -15.28
CA ASP A 7 -1.37 -2.58 -14.19
C ASP A 7 -0.62 -2.21 -12.92
N VAL A 8 -1.33 -1.64 -11.94
CA VAL A 8 -0.76 -1.24 -10.65
C VAL A 8 -1.41 -2.10 -9.57
N ARG A 9 -0.57 -2.76 -8.76
CA ARG A 9 -1.00 -3.61 -7.65
C ARG A 9 -0.31 -3.15 -6.38
N LEU A 10 -1.08 -3.11 -5.29
CA LEU A 10 -0.59 -2.78 -3.96
C LEU A 10 -0.95 -3.94 -3.02
N LEU A 11 0.03 -4.40 -2.27
CA LEU A 11 -0.15 -5.31 -1.14
C LEU A 11 0.13 -4.50 0.12
N LEU A 12 -0.87 -4.37 0.99
CA LEU A 12 -0.82 -3.56 2.19
C LEU A 12 -1.20 -4.41 3.41
N PRO A 13 -0.73 -4.07 4.61
CA PRO A 13 -1.14 -4.79 5.80
C PRO A 13 -2.55 -4.39 6.25
N ASP A 14 -3.37 -5.35 6.69
CA ASP A 14 -4.67 -5.07 7.33
C ASP A 14 -4.52 -4.47 8.75
N LYS A 15 -3.37 -4.74 9.38
CA LYS A 15 -2.99 -4.31 10.72
C LYS A 15 -1.59 -3.71 10.73
N SER A 16 -1.43 -2.64 11.48
CA SER A 16 -0.14 -2.01 11.71
C SER A 16 0.04 -1.74 13.20
N ASP A 17 1.28 -1.58 13.64
CA ASP A 17 1.59 -1.07 14.98
C ASP A 17 0.94 0.30 15.25
N SER A 18 0.50 1.00 14.20
CA SER A 18 -0.26 2.24 14.29
C SER A 18 -1.59 2.18 13.53
N GLU A 19 -2.69 2.18 14.29
CA GLU A 19 -4.06 2.33 13.76
C GLU A 19 -4.22 3.59 12.89
N SER A 20 -3.45 4.64 13.18
CA SER A 20 -3.48 5.87 12.39
C SER A 20 -2.92 5.68 10.98
N SER A 21 -1.90 4.84 10.81
CA SER A 21 -1.32 4.53 9.49
C SER A 21 -2.33 3.80 8.61
N ILE A 22 -3.07 2.85 9.19
CA ILE A 22 -4.16 2.14 8.50
C ILE A 22 -5.27 3.10 8.08
N ALA A 23 -5.72 3.98 8.98
CA ALA A 23 -6.77 4.96 8.67
C ALA A 23 -6.36 5.93 7.54
N VAL A 24 -5.09 6.35 7.51
CA VAL A 24 -4.55 7.19 6.43
C VAL A 24 -4.50 6.42 5.12
N ALA A 25 -3.98 5.18 5.11
CA ALA A 25 -3.96 4.35 3.90
C ALA A 25 -5.37 4.15 3.33
N HIS A 26 -6.33 3.77 4.18
CA HIS A 26 -7.75 3.59 3.83
C HIS A 26 -8.38 4.85 3.24
N SER A 27 -7.95 6.04 3.68
CA SER A 27 -8.47 7.30 3.14
C SER A 27 -8.18 7.47 1.64
N HIS A 28 -7.12 6.84 1.12
CA HIS A 28 -6.73 6.89 -0.29
C HIS A 28 -7.32 5.76 -1.13
N TYR A 29 -7.88 4.70 -0.52
CA TYR A 29 -8.35 3.51 -1.25
C TYR A 29 -9.43 3.84 -2.28
N SER A 30 -10.36 4.74 -1.97
CA SER A 30 -11.42 5.09 -2.92
C SER A 30 -10.85 5.69 -4.20
N ASP A 31 -9.93 6.64 -4.10
CA ASP A 31 -9.32 7.29 -5.27
C ASP A 31 -8.44 6.32 -6.06
N LEU A 32 -7.69 5.45 -5.36
CA LEU A 32 -6.82 4.44 -5.98
C LEU A 32 -7.63 3.37 -6.72
N LEU A 33 -8.64 2.79 -6.08
CA LEU A 33 -9.52 1.79 -6.69
C LEU A 33 -10.29 2.37 -7.88
N GLU A 34 -10.80 3.60 -7.79
CA GLU A 34 -11.43 4.30 -8.92
C GLU A 34 -10.45 4.59 -10.07
N ALA A 35 -9.17 4.81 -9.76
CA ALA A 35 -8.13 4.97 -10.77
C ALA A 35 -7.72 3.65 -11.45
N GLY A 36 -8.22 2.50 -10.98
CA GLY A 36 -7.92 1.17 -11.52
C GLY A 36 -6.77 0.43 -10.83
N VAL A 37 -6.30 0.92 -9.67
CA VAL A 37 -5.30 0.22 -8.86
C VAL A 37 -5.95 -0.99 -8.19
N LYS A 38 -5.26 -2.14 -8.19
CA LYS A 38 -5.70 -3.34 -7.47
C LYS A 38 -5.06 -3.35 -6.09
N ILE A 39 -5.87 -3.39 -5.04
CA ILE A 39 -5.39 -3.36 -3.66
C ILE A 39 -5.68 -4.72 -3.02
N TYR A 40 -4.70 -5.26 -2.30
CA TYR A 40 -4.78 -6.50 -1.55
C TYR A 40 -4.31 -6.24 -0.12
N GLU A 41 -5.01 -6.80 0.87
CA GLU A 41 -4.64 -6.73 2.27
C GLU A 41 -4.18 -8.08 2.82
N THR A 42 -3.00 -8.11 3.45
CA THR A 42 -2.50 -9.30 4.16
C THR A 42 -3.25 -9.47 5.48
N HIS A 43 -3.45 -10.70 5.93
CA HIS A 43 -4.10 -11.00 7.22
C HIS A 43 -3.08 -11.27 8.31
N ASP A 44 -3.24 -10.62 9.47
CA ASP A 44 -2.57 -11.00 10.73
C ASP A 44 -1.03 -11.06 10.67
N VAL A 45 -0.42 -10.42 9.67
CA VAL A 45 1.04 -10.32 9.51
C VAL A 45 1.42 -8.85 9.40
N VAL A 46 2.39 -8.43 10.22
CA VAL A 46 2.98 -7.11 10.08
C VAL A 46 3.96 -7.13 8.91
N LEU A 47 3.55 -6.55 7.78
CA LEU A 47 4.40 -6.44 6.61
C LEU A 47 5.42 -5.30 6.81
N HIS A 48 6.62 -5.62 7.27
CA HIS A 48 7.71 -4.64 7.39
C HIS A 48 8.49 -4.42 6.10
N SER A 49 8.39 -5.37 5.17
CA SER A 49 9.05 -5.29 3.86
C SER A 49 8.42 -4.18 3.02
N LYS A 50 9.26 -3.32 2.43
CA LYS A 50 8.85 -2.29 1.48
C LYS A 50 9.60 -2.54 0.20
N THR A 51 8.89 -3.09 -0.76
CA THR A 51 9.44 -3.48 -2.05
C THR A 51 8.63 -2.85 -3.17
N LEU A 52 9.29 -2.64 -4.29
CA LEU A 52 8.70 -2.10 -5.49
C LEU A 52 9.32 -2.80 -6.69
N VAL A 53 8.50 -3.22 -7.64
CA VAL A 53 8.95 -3.67 -8.96
C VAL A 53 8.22 -2.87 -10.03
N ILE A 54 8.97 -2.39 -11.03
CA ILE A 54 8.42 -1.69 -12.20
C ILE A 54 8.92 -2.39 -13.47
N ASP A 55 7.98 -2.74 -14.35
CA ASP A 55 8.19 -3.31 -15.67
C ASP A 55 9.10 -4.57 -15.70
N GLY A 56 9.19 -5.30 -14.59
CA GLY A 56 10.05 -6.49 -14.46
C GLY A 56 11.56 -6.20 -14.56
N VAL A 57 11.98 -4.95 -14.37
CA VAL A 57 13.38 -4.52 -14.55
C VAL A 57 13.90 -3.64 -13.43
N TRP A 58 13.05 -2.79 -12.86
CA TRP A 58 13.42 -1.89 -11.78
C TRP A 58 12.93 -2.45 -10.47
N SER A 59 13.85 -2.71 -9.54
CA SER A 59 13.54 -3.20 -8.20
C SER A 59 14.01 -2.20 -7.16
N ALA A 60 13.22 -1.96 -6.14
CA ALA A 60 13.65 -1.22 -4.96
C ALA A 60 13.24 -1.97 -3.68
N VAL A 61 14.14 -1.99 -2.70
CA VAL A 61 13.89 -2.53 -1.36
C VAL A 61 14.52 -1.58 -0.35
N GLY A 62 13.79 -1.24 0.71
CA GLY A 62 14.36 -0.40 1.76
C GLY A 62 13.40 -0.05 2.87
N SER A 63 13.69 1.04 3.55
CA SER A 63 12.93 1.51 4.71
C SER A 63 11.82 2.50 4.35
N SER A 64 11.83 3.06 3.13
CA SER A 64 10.88 4.08 2.69
C SER A 64 9.44 3.58 2.71
N ASN A 65 8.62 4.16 3.58
CA ASN A 65 7.18 3.91 3.64
C ASN A 65 6.39 4.49 2.44
N PHE A 66 7.08 5.10 1.47
CA PHE A 66 6.51 5.77 0.30
C PHE A 66 5.42 6.81 0.63
N ASP A 67 5.54 7.46 1.79
CA ASP A 67 4.63 8.51 2.22
C ASP A 67 5.36 9.85 2.38
N HIS A 68 4.60 10.95 2.35
CA HIS A 68 5.17 12.30 2.44
C HIS A 68 6.02 12.51 3.70
N ARG A 69 5.67 11.89 4.85
CA ARG A 69 6.45 12.06 6.09
C ARG A 69 7.77 11.31 5.99
N SER A 70 7.80 10.09 5.44
CA SER A 70 9.05 9.34 5.26
C SER A 70 10.04 10.12 4.39
N VAL A 71 9.57 10.68 3.27
CA VAL A 71 10.40 11.44 2.32
C VAL A 71 10.97 12.74 2.92
N ILE A 72 10.27 13.35 3.88
CA ILE A 72 10.64 14.68 4.41
C ILE A 72 11.35 14.60 5.77
N PHE A 73 11.01 13.62 6.61
CA PHE A 73 11.40 13.61 8.02
C PHE A 73 12.17 12.37 8.46
N ASN A 74 12.14 11.26 7.71
CA ASN A 74 12.86 10.06 8.08
C ASN A 74 14.20 9.96 7.33
N ASP A 75 15.23 9.47 8.02
CA ASP A 75 16.45 9.00 7.36
C ASP A 75 16.18 7.65 6.72
N GLU A 76 15.70 7.68 5.47
CA GLU A 76 15.38 6.48 4.70
C GLU A 76 16.57 6.00 3.86
N VAL A 77 16.72 4.68 3.73
CA VAL A 77 17.71 4.06 2.84
C VAL A 77 17.01 3.02 1.99
N ASP A 78 17.07 3.21 0.68
CA ASP A 78 16.59 2.25 -0.31
C ASP A 78 17.73 1.80 -1.22
N VAL A 79 17.73 0.50 -1.53
CA VAL A 79 18.60 -0.10 -2.55
C VAL A 79 17.78 -0.27 -3.81
N VAL A 80 18.26 0.33 -4.91
CA VAL A 80 17.66 0.17 -6.24
C VAL A 80 18.55 -0.75 -7.07
N VAL A 81 17.95 -1.80 -7.62
CA VAL A 81 18.61 -2.77 -8.50
C VAL A 81 17.95 -2.72 -9.87
N LEU A 82 18.78 -2.55 -10.90
CA LEU A 82 18.36 -2.59 -12.30
C LEU A 82 18.74 -3.94 -12.89
N GLY A 83 17.74 -4.73 -13.29
CA GLY A 83 17.93 -6.04 -13.86
C GLY A 83 16.71 -6.93 -13.66
N THR A 84 16.57 -7.93 -14.53
CA THR A 84 15.42 -8.84 -14.52
C THR A 84 15.51 -9.89 -13.41
N GLU A 85 16.70 -10.25 -12.95
CA GLU A 85 16.92 -11.29 -11.94
C GLU A 85 16.24 -10.93 -10.61
N THR A 86 16.65 -9.83 -9.99
CA THR A 86 16.03 -9.34 -8.74
C THR A 86 14.56 -9.00 -8.91
N ALA A 87 14.16 -8.43 -10.05
CA ALA A 87 12.76 -8.12 -10.32
C ALA A 87 11.88 -9.38 -10.35
N THR A 88 12.35 -10.46 -10.96
CA THR A 88 11.63 -11.74 -11.02
C THR A 88 11.46 -12.33 -9.62
N GLU A 89 12.50 -12.27 -8.79
CA GLU A 89 12.43 -12.76 -7.40
C GLU A 89 11.40 -11.98 -6.58
N LEU A 90 11.43 -10.64 -6.66
CA LEU A 90 10.48 -9.79 -5.94
C LEU A 90 9.05 -9.95 -6.45
N GLU A 91 8.84 -10.12 -7.76
CA GLU A 91 7.52 -10.42 -8.32
C GLU A 91 6.99 -11.78 -7.83
N ALA A 92 7.86 -12.79 -7.72
CA ALA A 92 7.50 -14.09 -7.19
C ALA A 92 7.11 -14.01 -5.70
N MET A 93 7.87 -13.27 -4.90
CA MET A 93 7.54 -13.00 -3.49
C MET A 93 6.19 -12.28 -3.36
N PHE A 94 5.99 -11.21 -4.15
CA PHE A 94 4.71 -10.50 -4.18
C PHE A 94 3.55 -11.42 -4.53
N ALA A 95 3.73 -12.29 -5.55
CA ALA A 95 2.69 -13.22 -5.97
C ALA A 95 2.43 -14.34 -4.95
N ASP A 96 3.41 -14.68 -4.11
CA ASP A 96 3.23 -15.59 -2.96
C ASP A 96 2.39 -14.91 -1.88
N ASP A 97 2.79 -13.73 -1.42
CA ASP A 97 2.07 -12.97 -0.41
C ASP A 97 0.64 -12.61 -0.86
N GLN A 98 0.46 -12.30 -2.15
CA GLN A 98 -0.85 -11.98 -2.73
C GLN A 98 -1.83 -13.18 -2.66
N ARG A 99 -1.35 -14.43 -2.63
CA ARG A 99 -2.23 -15.61 -2.61
C ARG A 99 -3.03 -15.71 -1.32
N ASP A 100 -2.44 -15.29 -0.21
CA ASP A 100 -3.07 -15.33 1.11
C ASP A 100 -3.72 -13.99 1.49
N ALA A 101 -3.63 -12.98 0.61
CA ALA A 101 -4.21 -11.65 0.81
C ALA A 101 -5.66 -11.55 0.33
N THR A 102 -6.43 -10.61 0.91
CA THR A 102 -7.78 -10.30 0.48
C THR A 102 -7.80 -9.12 -0.48
N ALA A 103 -8.38 -9.36 -1.67
CA ALA A 103 -8.60 -8.30 -2.64
C ALA A 103 -9.69 -7.33 -2.15
N ILE A 104 -9.39 -6.03 -2.21
CA ILE A 104 -10.34 -4.98 -1.84
C ILE A 104 -11.20 -4.63 -3.05
N ASP A 105 -12.49 -4.96 -2.96
CA ASP A 105 -13.48 -4.61 -3.98
C ASP A 105 -14.00 -3.18 -3.81
N LEU A 106 -14.03 -2.42 -4.90
CA LEU A 106 -14.49 -1.03 -4.91
C LEU A 106 -15.95 -0.87 -4.45
N LYS A 107 -16.84 -1.79 -4.82
CA LYS A 107 -18.27 -1.69 -4.44
C LYS A 107 -18.44 -1.99 -2.97
N ALA A 108 -17.81 -3.05 -2.46
CA ALA A 108 -17.78 -3.37 -1.04
C ALA A 108 -17.16 -2.22 -0.22
N TRP A 109 -16.04 -1.67 -0.69
CA TRP A 109 -15.34 -0.55 -0.05
C TRP A 109 -16.23 0.69 0.08
N LYS A 110 -16.99 1.04 -0.95
CA LYS A 110 -17.92 2.18 -0.93
C LYS A 110 -19.12 1.97 -0.02
N ASN A 111 -19.55 0.72 0.15
CA ASN A 111 -20.71 0.33 0.96
C ASN A 111 -20.34 -0.01 2.42
N ARG A 112 -19.09 0.23 2.84
CA ARG A 112 -18.65 -0.06 4.21
C ARG A 112 -19.43 0.74 5.27
N PRO A 113 -19.57 0.22 6.50
CA PRO A 113 -20.39 0.83 7.54
C PRO A 113 -20.03 2.30 7.82
N LEU A 114 -21.04 3.15 8.00
CA LEU A 114 -20.85 4.59 8.28
C LEU A 114 -20.02 4.84 9.55
N LEU A 115 -20.13 3.96 10.54
CA LEU A 115 -19.35 4.05 11.79
C LEU A 115 -17.84 3.90 11.54
N GLN A 116 -17.45 3.00 10.62
CA GLN A 116 -16.05 2.82 10.22
C GLN A 116 -15.53 4.08 9.52
N ARG A 117 -16.32 4.64 8.59
CA ARG A 117 -15.98 5.89 7.89
C ARG A 117 -15.84 7.08 8.84
N LEU A 118 -16.71 7.18 9.85
CA LEU A 118 -16.65 8.25 10.84
C LEU A 118 -15.37 8.15 11.69
N ARG A 119 -15.01 6.94 12.14
CA ARG A 119 -13.78 6.68 12.89
C ARG A 119 -12.53 7.06 12.09
N GLU A 120 -12.44 6.61 10.83
CA GLU A 120 -11.35 6.97 9.91
C GLU A 120 -11.22 8.51 9.79
N THR A 121 -12.35 9.19 9.59
CA THR A 121 -12.38 10.66 9.42
C THR A 121 -11.93 11.40 10.68
N LEU A 122 -12.35 10.93 11.87
CA LEU A 122 -11.95 11.53 13.15
C LEU A 122 -10.45 11.37 13.40
N VAL A 123 -9.88 10.20 13.12
CA VAL A 123 -8.44 9.93 13.26
C VAL A 123 -7.63 10.85 12.33
N ILE A 124 -8.05 10.98 11.07
CA ILE A 124 -7.39 11.86 10.09
C ILE A 124 -7.49 13.33 10.50
N ALA A 125 -8.65 13.78 10.98
CA ALA A 125 -8.85 15.15 11.43
C ALA A 125 -7.98 15.48 12.65
N TRP A 126 -7.88 14.56 13.60
CA TRP A 126 -7.01 14.69 14.77
C TRP A 126 -5.53 14.81 14.38
N GLN A 127 -5.08 14.01 13.42
CA GLN A 127 -3.69 14.06 12.93
C GLN A 127 -3.36 15.36 12.19
N LYS A 128 -4.34 16.03 11.58
CA LYS A 128 -4.14 17.34 10.92
C LYS A 128 -4.10 18.52 11.89
N LEU A 129 -4.60 18.33 13.11
CA LEU A 129 -4.67 19.37 14.15
C LEU A 129 -3.44 19.35 15.09
N LEU A 130 -2.63 18.31 15.03
CA LEU A 130 -1.34 18.14 15.72
C LEU A 130 -0.17 18.41 14.76
#